data_AF-A0AAE2YE23-F1
#
_entry.id   AF-A0AAE2YE23-F1
#
_cell.length_a   1.000
_cell.length_b   1.000
_cell.length_c   1.000
_cell.angle_alpha   90.00
_cell.angle_beta   90.00
_cell.angle_gamma   90.00
#
_symmetry.space_group_name_H-M   'P 1'
#
loop_
_entity.id
_entity.type
_entity.pdbx_description
1 polymer ?
#
loop_
_entity_poly.entity_id
_entity_poly.type
_entity_poly.pdbx_seq_one_letter_code
_entity_poly.pdbx_strand_id
1 'polypeptide(L)'
;MDNDASWKIPEFSIVARPSNSQWPNRVEEELRIFQIWRDKCVDLYNYAPFDNLKQNPTNNRLFTCVFKFPESTMKKRVELALPLDYPSVPPEVSRGRLAIRPFVDYEFSANGPLFLRISTSKNPCLGALGKLWRQDGRWGIPHFLNLLCIYISIFLKDYGQNV
;
A
#
# COMPACT_ATOMS: atom_id res chain seq x y z
N MET A 1 -20.48 15.73 -14.74
CA MET A 1 -19.18 15.34 -14.18
C MET A 1 -18.58 14.41 -15.20
N ASP A 2 -17.56 14.86 -15.93
CA ASP A 2 -16.87 13.99 -16.88
C ASP A 2 -16.26 12.82 -16.09
N ASN A 3 -16.67 11.62 -16.46
CA ASN A 3 -16.11 10.38 -15.93
C ASN A 3 -14.64 10.31 -16.37
N ASP A 4 -13.73 10.84 -15.53
CA ASP A 4 -12.28 10.70 -15.68
C ASP A 4 -11.83 9.27 -15.32
N ALA A 5 -12.55 8.28 -15.85
CA ALA A 5 -12.23 6.85 -15.75
C ALA A 5 -10.92 6.50 -16.47
N SER A 6 -10.34 7.46 -17.19
CA SER A 6 -9.06 7.36 -17.90
C SER A 6 -7.85 7.66 -17.04
N TRP A 7 -8.00 8.26 -15.85
CA TRP A 7 -6.83 8.66 -15.07
C TRP A 7 -6.04 7.42 -14.60
N LYS A 8 -4.72 7.47 -14.78
CA LYS A 8 -3.78 6.43 -14.37
C LYS A 8 -2.67 7.04 -13.52
N ILE A 9 -2.20 6.26 -12.55
CA ILE A 9 -0.99 6.60 -11.80
C ILE A 9 0.17 6.73 -12.81
N PRO A 10 0.97 7.82 -12.75
CA PRO A 10 2.13 7.97 -13.62
C PRO A 10 3.09 6.80 -13.49
N GLU A 11 3.63 6.33 -14.62
CA GLU A 11 4.70 5.34 -14.62
C GLU A 11 6.04 5.96 -14.21
N PHE A 12 6.92 5.11 -13.68
CA PHE A 12 8.27 5.50 -13.32
C PHE A 12 9.19 5.51 -14.54
N SER A 13 9.93 6.59 -14.70
CA SER A 13 10.96 6.74 -15.74
C SER A 13 12.28 6.11 -15.33
N ILE A 14 12.58 6.06 -14.03
CA ILE A 14 13.83 5.52 -13.50
C ILE A 14 13.60 4.08 -13.06
N VAL A 15 14.30 3.12 -13.65
CA VAL A 15 14.27 1.72 -13.20
C VAL A 15 15.58 1.43 -12.46
N ALA A 16 15.52 1.48 -11.12
CA ALA A 16 16.67 1.27 -10.26
C ALA A 16 16.29 0.42 -9.03
N ARG A 17 17.15 -0.52 -8.69
CA ARG A 17 17.08 -1.33 -7.47
C ARG A 17 17.70 -0.58 -6.29
N PRO A 18 17.42 -0.99 -5.04
CA PRO A 18 18.01 -0.39 -3.84
C PRO A 18 19.55 -0.34 -3.81
N SER A 19 20.22 -1.22 -4.56
CA SER A 19 21.69 -1.27 -4.66
C SER A 19 22.26 -0.43 -5.82
N ASN A 20 21.42 0.13 -6.70
CA ASN A 20 21.91 0.92 -7.83
C ASN A 20 22.25 2.35 -7.42
N SER A 21 23.22 2.97 -8.10
CA SER A 21 23.60 4.37 -7.87
C SER A 21 22.47 5.38 -8.17
N GLN A 22 21.53 5.02 -9.05
CA GLN A 22 20.33 5.81 -9.37
C GLN A 22 19.20 5.65 -8.36
N TRP A 23 19.39 4.85 -7.30
CA TRP A 23 18.37 4.63 -6.28
C TRP A 23 17.86 5.92 -5.62
N PRO A 24 18.69 6.91 -5.26
CA PRO A 24 18.19 8.16 -4.69
C PRO A 24 17.19 8.87 -5.62
N ASN A 25 17.51 8.95 -6.93
CA ASN A 25 16.61 9.54 -7.91
C ASN A 25 15.30 8.74 -8.05
N ARG A 26 15.38 7.40 -7.97
CA ARG A 26 14.20 6.55 -7.93
C ARG A 26 13.34 6.83 -6.69
N VAL A 27 13.94 6.99 -5.51
CA VAL A 27 13.22 7.31 -4.28
C VAL A 27 12.50 8.66 -4.39
N GLU A 28 13.16 9.67 -4.93
CA GLU A 28 12.52 10.98 -5.18
C GLU A 28 11.31 10.83 -6.12
N GLU A 29 11.44 10.02 -7.18
CA GLU A 29 10.33 9.70 -8.07
C GLU A 29 9.19 8.97 -7.34
N GLU A 30 9.48 8.05 -6.40
CA GLU A 30 8.48 7.33 -5.60
C GLU A 30 7.65 8.29 -4.76
N LEU A 31 8.32 9.22 -4.06
CA LEU A 31 7.66 10.21 -3.22
C LEU A 31 6.84 11.19 -4.05
N ARG A 32 7.36 11.62 -5.20
CA ARG A 32 6.65 12.53 -6.11
C ARG A 32 5.39 11.88 -6.70
N ILE A 33 5.49 10.66 -7.24
CA ILE A 33 4.34 9.95 -7.82
C ILE A 33 3.33 9.57 -6.73
N PHE A 34 3.79 9.24 -5.52
CA PHE A 34 2.92 9.04 -4.36
C PHE A 34 2.08 10.29 -4.09
N GLN A 35 2.70 11.47 -4.07
CA GLN A 35 2.00 12.73 -3.83
C GLN A 35 0.94 12.99 -4.92
N ILE A 36 1.28 12.81 -6.19
CA ILE A 36 0.34 12.95 -7.32
C ILE A 36 -0.86 12.02 -7.17
N TRP A 37 -0.62 10.74 -6.87
CA TRP A 37 -1.70 9.76 -6.68
C TRP A 37 -2.56 10.09 -5.45
N ARG A 38 -1.93 10.50 -4.35
CA ARG A 38 -2.64 10.91 -3.13
C ARG A 38 -3.57 12.08 -3.41
N ASP A 39 -3.07 13.13 -4.07
CA ASP A 39 -3.85 14.33 -4.38
C ASP A 39 -5.00 14.00 -5.32
N LYS A 40 -4.76 13.15 -6.33
CA LYS A 40 -5.85 12.67 -7.18
C LYS A 40 -6.92 11.88 -6.41
N CYS A 41 -6.53 11.08 -5.40
CA CYS A 41 -7.51 10.41 -4.55
C CYS A 41 -8.36 11.42 -3.76
N VAL A 42 -7.74 12.50 -3.25
CA VAL A 42 -8.48 13.59 -2.60
C VAL A 42 -9.42 14.27 -3.58
N ASP A 43 -8.96 14.60 -4.79
CA ASP A 43 -9.78 15.29 -5.79
C ASP A 43 -10.99 14.45 -6.22
N LEU A 44 -10.81 13.13 -6.38
CA LEU A 44 -11.86 12.23 -6.86
C LEU A 44 -12.81 11.76 -5.75
N TYR A 45 -12.31 11.52 -4.54
CA TYR A 45 -13.04 10.83 -3.48
C TYR A 45 -13.16 11.65 -2.19
N ASN A 46 -12.65 12.88 -2.17
CA ASN A 46 -12.48 13.71 -0.97
C ASN A 46 -11.70 12.98 0.15
N TYR A 47 -10.85 12.03 -0.22
CA TYR A 47 -10.21 11.12 0.71
C TYR A 47 -8.95 10.47 0.11
N ALA A 48 -7.87 10.41 0.90
CA ALA A 48 -6.67 9.64 0.57
C ALA A 48 -6.43 8.56 1.65
N PRO A 49 -6.47 7.27 1.28
CA PRO A 49 -6.32 6.16 2.23
C PRO A 49 -4.92 6.06 2.84
N PHE A 50 -3.90 6.50 2.11
CA PHE A 50 -2.52 6.49 2.57
C PHE A 50 -1.94 7.91 2.55
N ASP A 51 -1.06 8.21 3.50
CA ASP A 51 -0.43 9.51 3.64
C ASP A 51 0.98 9.40 4.24
N ASN A 52 1.75 10.48 4.22
CA ASN A 52 3.07 10.57 4.85
C ASN A 52 4.04 9.42 4.46
N LEU A 53 4.12 9.06 3.18
CA LEU A 53 5.12 8.11 2.70
C LEU A 53 6.53 8.67 2.90
N LYS A 54 7.41 7.90 3.56
CA LYS A 54 8.80 8.27 3.85
C LYS A 54 9.70 7.05 3.79
N GLN A 55 10.90 7.20 3.25
CA GLN A 55 11.95 6.19 3.36
C GLN A 55 12.58 6.23 4.75
N ASN A 56 12.96 5.08 5.28
CA ASN A 56 13.73 4.98 6.52
C ASN A 56 15.18 5.46 6.27
N PRO A 57 15.71 6.37 7.11
CA PRO A 57 17.04 6.94 6.90
C PRO A 57 18.19 5.96 7.11
N THR A 58 17.99 4.87 7.85
CA THR A 58 19.03 3.85 8.13
C THR A 58 18.86 2.59 7.29
N ASN A 59 17.71 2.43 6.62
CA ASN A 59 17.43 1.29 5.77
C ASN A 59 16.72 1.74 4.49
N ASN A 60 17.48 1.83 3.40
CA ASN A 60 17.00 2.29 2.09
C ASN A 60 15.95 1.37 1.45
N ARG A 61 15.72 0.16 2.00
CA ARG A 61 14.68 -0.78 1.59
C ARG A 61 13.42 -0.70 2.45
N LEU A 62 13.39 0.10 3.50
CA LEU A 62 12.22 0.21 4.36
C LEU A 62 11.55 1.57 4.14
N PHE A 63 10.27 1.54 3.83
CA PHE A 63 9.41 2.71 3.73
C PHE A 63 8.33 2.64 4.78
N THR A 64 7.84 3.79 5.21
CA THR A 64 6.69 3.86 6.10
C THR A 64 5.68 4.87 5.59
N CYS A 65 4.40 4.57 5.77
CA CYS A 65 3.29 5.49 5.52
C CYS A 65 2.22 5.35 6.60
N VAL A 66 1.20 6.19 6.54
CA VAL A 66 0.05 6.16 7.43
C VAL A 66 -1.18 5.74 6.63
N PHE A 67 -1.80 4.63 7.03
CA PHE A 67 -3.13 4.26 6.58
C PHE A 67 -4.18 4.95 7.44
N LYS A 68 -5.15 5.60 6.77
CA LYS A 68 -6.33 6.20 7.39
C LYS A 68 -7.51 5.25 7.19
N PHE A 69 -8.39 5.18 8.17
CA PHE A 69 -9.65 4.46 8.02
C PHE A 69 -10.71 5.44 7.51
N PRO A 70 -11.52 5.06 6.51
CA PRO A 70 -12.65 5.89 6.08
C PRO A 70 -13.54 6.22 7.28
N GLU A 71 -14.01 7.46 7.36
CA GLU A 71 -14.96 7.93 8.38
C GLU A 71 -14.50 7.76 9.84
N SER A 72 -13.22 7.48 10.07
CA SER A 72 -12.66 7.27 11.40
C SER A 72 -11.44 8.16 11.62
N THR A 73 -11.27 8.61 12.86
CA THR A 73 -10.03 9.28 13.29
C THR A 73 -8.87 8.30 13.47
N MET A 74 -9.14 6.99 13.40
CA MET A 74 -8.12 5.95 13.54
C MET A 74 -7.12 6.00 12.38
N LYS A 75 -5.84 5.93 12.75
CA LYS A 75 -4.71 5.87 11.82
C LYS A 75 -3.79 4.72 12.22
N LYS A 76 -3.17 4.09 11.24
CA LYS A 76 -2.18 3.02 11.46
C LYS A 76 -0.93 3.29 10.67
N ARG A 77 0.23 3.12 11.31
CA ARG A 77 1.51 3.09 10.61
C ARG A 77 1.64 1.79 9.83
N VAL A 78 2.07 1.90 8.60
CA VAL A 78 2.34 0.79 7.68
C VAL A 78 3.81 0.84 7.33
N GLU A 79 4.50 -0.30 7.47
CA GLU A 79 5.87 -0.45 7.02
C GLU A 79 5.91 -1.34 5.78
N LEU A 80 6.57 -0.84 4.74
CA LEU A 80 6.76 -1.49 3.45
C LEU A 80 8.24 -1.85 3.33
N ALA A 81 8.57 -3.13 3.30
CA ALA A 81 9.91 -3.59 2.95
C ALA A 81 9.99 -3.86 1.46
N LEU A 82 11.02 -3.32 0.82
CA LEU A 82 11.32 -3.57 -0.57
C LEU A 82 12.20 -4.82 -0.68
N PRO A 83 11.89 -5.77 -1.58
CA PRO A 83 12.80 -6.87 -1.91
C PRO A 83 14.08 -6.36 -2.59
N LEU A 84 15.12 -7.20 -2.67
CA LEU A 84 16.36 -6.85 -3.37
C LEU A 84 16.13 -6.61 -4.87
N ASP A 85 15.18 -7.34 -5.46
CA ASP A 85 14.82 -7.25 -6.88
C ASP A 85 13.73 -6.21 -7.18
N TYR A 86 13.35 -5.39 -6.20
CA TYR A 86 12.50 -4.23 -6.43
C TYR A 86 13.13 -3.33 -7.51
N PRO A 87 12.36 -2.78 -8.47
CA PRO A 87 10.89 -2.79 -8.59
C PRO A 87 10.27 -4.00 -9.33
N SER A 88 11.06 -4.98 -9.77
CA SER A 88 10.53 -6.15 -10.50
C SER A 88 9.65 -7.05 -9.62
N VAL A 89 9.93 -7.07 -8.32
CA VAL A 89 9.14 -7.74 -7.28
C VAL A 89 8.49 -6.66 -6.40
N PRO A 90 7.18 -6.77 -6.07
CA PRO A 90 6.48 -5.75 -5.30
C PRO A 90 7.00 -5.64 -3.86
N PRO A 91 6.72 -4.52 -3.17
CA PRO A 91 6.93 -4.41 -1.73
C PRO A 91 6.20 -5.47 -0.92
N GLU A 92 6.72 -5.76 0.26
CA GLU A 92 6.06 -6.55 1.30
C GLU A 92 5.63 -5.65 2.46
N VAL A 93 4.50 -5.96 3.09
CA VAL A 93 4.10 -5.27 4.33
C VAL A 93 4.81 -5.95 5.49
N SER A 94 6.01 -5.47 5.83
CA SER A 94 6.96 -6.21 6.68
C SER A 94 6.58 -6.20 8.15
N ARG A 95 6.11 -5.06 8.67
CA ARG A 95 5.72 -4.87 10.07
C ARG A 95 4.69 -3.75 10.20
N GLY A 96 3.42 -4.12 10.23
CA GLY A 96 2.34 -3.18 10.51
C GLY A 96 1.09 -3.95 10.86
N ARG A 97 0.48 -3.66 12.01
CA ARG A 97 -0.90 -4.09 12.28
C ARG A 97 -1.83 -3.18 11.48
N LEU A 98 -1.92 -3.41 10.18
CA LEU A 98 -3.06 -2.93 9.40
C LEU A 98 -4.26 -3.76 9.87
N ALA A 99 -4.95 -3.23 10.89
CA ALA A 99 -6.11 -3.85 11.48
C ALA A 99 -7.31 -3.70 10.52
N ILE A 100 -7.34 -4.49 9.45
CA ILE A 100 -8.45 -4.55 8.51
C ILE A 100 -8.95 -6.00 8.49
N ARG A 101 -10.08 -6.28 9.14
CA ARG A 101 -10.75 -7.59 9.04
C ARG A 101 -11.09 -7.92 7.57
N PRO A 102 -11.15 -9.21 7.14
CA PRO A 102 -11.02 -10.45 7.95
C PRO A 102 -10.27 -11.63 7.24
N PHE A 103 -9.22 -12.14 7.88
CA PHE A 103 -8.86 -13.56 7.80
C PHE A 103 -8.85 -14.10 9.25
N VAL A 104 -9.62 -15.17 9.44
CA VAL A 104 -9.85 -15.97 10.66
C VAL A 104 -8.48 -16.56 11.09
N ASP A 105 -7.94 -16.24 12.27
CA ASP A 105 -8.22 -16.96 13.51
C ASP A 105 -8.83 -16.05 14.61
N TYR A 106 -9.94 -16.51 15.20
CA TYR A 106 -10.56 -15.89 16.36
C TYR A 106 -9.78 -16.28 17.64
N GLU A 107 -9.08 -15.33 18.26
CA GLU A 107 -8.95 -15.31 19.71
C GLU A 107 -9.76 -14.11 20.24
N PHE A 108 -10.92 -14.39 20.83
CA PHE A 108 -11.71 -13.41 21.55
C PHE A 108 -10.95 -12.97 22.80
N SER A 109 -10.40 -11.76 22.82
CA SER A 109 -10.13 -11.08 24.09
C SER A 109 -11.41 -10.40 24.52
N ALA A 110 -12.00 -10.89 25.62
CA ALA A 110 -13.33 -10.53 26.08
C ALA A 110 -13.54 -9.02 26.37
N ASN A 111 -12.49 -8.20 26.45
CA ASN A 111 -12.60 -6.81 26.95
C ASN A 111 -11.68 -5.78 26.24
N GLY A 112 -11.38 -5.92 24.93
CA GLY A 112 -10.51 -4.95 24.24
C GLY A 112 -10.74 -4.82 22.73
N PRO A 113 -10.22 -3.75 22.07
CA PRO A 113 -10.41 -3.56 20.65
C PRO A 113 -9.75 -4.70 19.85
N LEU A 114 -10.59 -5.36 19.08
CA LEU A 114 -10.35 -6.54 18.25
C LEU A 114 -9.19 -6.35 17.25
N PHE A 115 -8.22 -7.27 17.22
CA PHE A 115 -6.99 -7.14 16.43
C PHE A 115 -7.02 -8.03 15.18
N LEU A 116 -6.66 -7.47 14.02
CA LEU A 116 -6.13 -8.28 12.92
C LEU A 116 -4.64 -8.51 13.14
N ARG A 117 -4.22 -9.76 13.04
CA ARG A 117 -2.82 -10.13 12.86
C ARG A 117 -2.60 -10.35 11.37
N ILE A 118 -2.08 -9.37 10.64
CA ILE A 118 -1.38 -9.69 9.38
C ILE A 118 -0.16 -10.47 9.82
N SER A 119 -0.26 -11.80 9.78
CA SER A 119 0.86 -12.64 10.18
C SER A 119 1.97 -12.40 9.16
N THR A 120 3.05 -11.80 9.63
CA THR A 120 4.30 -11.67 8.87
C THR A 120 4.93 -13.03 8.52
N SER A 121 4.32 -14.16 8.94
CA SER A 121 4.71 -15.50 8.48
C SER A 121 4.15 -15.85 7.09
N LYS A 122 3.13 -15.13 6.60
CA LYS A 122 2.62 -15.21 5.23
C LYS A 122 2.20 -13.81 4.80
N ASN A 123 3.04 -13.15 3.98
CA ASN A 123 2.74 -11.90 3.28
C ASN A 123 1.26 -11.77 2.93
N PRO A 124 0.61 -10.59 3.01
CA PRO A 124 -0.72 -10.45 2.44
C PRO A 124 -0.62 -10.88 0.98
N CYS A 125 -1.09 -12.09 0.69
CA CYS A 125 -1.12 -12.58 -0.66
C CYS A 125 -2.13 -11.69 -1.34
N LEU A 126 -1.67 -10.67 -2.08
CA LEU A 126 -2.52 -9.90 -3.01
C LEU A 126 -3.28 -10.84 -3.97
N GLY A 127 -2.98 -12.14 -3.96
CA GLY A 127 -3.74 -13.19 -4.60
C GLY A 127 -3.64 -12.98 -6.10
N ALA A 128 -4.79 -12.97 -6.76
CA ALA A 128 -4.86 -12.64 -8.19
C ALA A 128 -4.39 -11.20 -8.48
N LEU A 129 -4.57 -10.23 -7.58
CA LEU A 129 -4.12 -8.85 -7.78
C LEU A 129 -2.60 -8.73 -7.79
N GLY A 130 -1.89 -9.66 -7.15
CA GLY A 130 -0.42 -9.73 -7.23
C GLY A 130 0.07 -9.96 -8.66
N LYS A 131 -0.72 -10.64 -9.50
CA LYS A 131 -0.40 -10.87 -10.92
C LYS A 131 -0.49 -9.61 -11.78
N LEU A 132 -1.12 -8.55 -11.28
CA LEU A 132 -1.18 -7.26 -11.98
C LEU A 132 0.13 -6.48 -11.85
N TRP A 133 0.99 -6.82 -10.87
CA TRP A 133 2.27 -6.17 -10.71
C TRP A 133 3.16 -6.37 -11.94
N ARG A 134 3.64 -5.27 -12.52
CA ARG A 134 4.52 -5.32 -13.69
C ARG A 134 5.96 -5.61 -13.31
N GLN A 135 6.56 -6.55 -14.03
CA GLN A 135 7.96 -6.94 -13.83
C GLN A 135 8.96 -6.04 -14.56
N ASP A 136 8.49 -5.10 -15.40
CA ASP A 136 9.35 -4.16 -16.14
C ASP A 136 9.94 -3.03 -15.28
N GLY A 137 9.57 -2.97 -14.00
CA GLY A 137 10.10 -2.02 -13.04
C GLY A 137 9.55 -0.59 -13.15
N ARG A 138 8.57 -0.37 -14.03
CA ARG A 138 7.91 0.94 -14.21
C ARG A 138 6.82 1.21 -13.19
N TRP A 139 6.51 0.22 -12.35
CA TRP A 139 5.62 0.37 -11.20
C TRP A 139 6.41 0.56 -9.91
N GLY A 140 5.73 1.13 -8.92
CA GLY A 140 6.35 1.51 -7.65
C GLY A 140 5.36 1.49 -6.47
N ILE A 141 5.77 2.05 -5.34
CA ILE A 141 4.99 2.07 -4.09
C ILE A 141 3.57 2.61 -4.30
N PRO A 142 3.32 3.70 -5.06
CA PRO A 142 1.96 4.20 -5.28
C PRO A 142 1.05 3.18 -5.97
N HIS A 143 1.59 2.43 -6.94
CA HIS A 143 0.85 1.37 -7.64
C HIS A 143 0.53 0.22 -6.70
N PHE A 144 1.50 -0.17 -5.85
CA PHE A 144 1.30 -1.22 -4.84
C PHE A 144 0.22 -0.82 -3.84
N LEU A 145 0.27 0.42 -3.32
CA LEU A 145 -0.73 0.92 -2.39
C LEU A 145 -2.13 1.01 -3.02
N ASN A 146 -2.21 1.36 -4.31
CA ASN A 146 -3.47 1.34 -5.04
C ASN A 146 -4.04 -0.09 -5.18
N LEU A 147 -3.21 -1.08 -5.51
CA LEU A 147 -3.63 -2.49 -5.50
C LEU A 147 -4.11 -2.93 -4.10
N LEU A 148 -3.41 -2.49 -3.04
CA LEU A 148 -3.80 -2.76 -1.67
C LEU A 148 -5.14 -2.12 -1.32
N CYS A 149 -5.41 -0.89 -1.78
CA CYS A 149 -6.74 -0.28 -1.65
C CYS A 149 -7.82 -1.12 -2.31
N ILE A 150 -7.62 -1.55 -3.56
CA ILE A 150 -8.57 -2.40 -4.30
C ILE A 150 -8.83 -3.70 -3.53
N TYR A 151 -7.76 -4.35 -3.06
CA TYR A 151 -7.86 -5.57 -2.26
C TYR A 151 -8.70 -5.35 -1.00
N ILE A 152 -8.41 -4.30 -0.23
CA ILE A 152 -9.15 -3.92 0.98
C ILE A 152 -10.62 -3.65 0.64
N SER A 153 -10.91 -2.93 -0.44
CA SER A 153 -12.27 -2.59 -0.84
C SER A 153 -13.09 -3.80 -1.28
N ILE A 154 -12.51 -4.75 -2.01
CA ILE A 154 -13.17 -6.01 -2.36
C ILE A 154 -13.49 -6.78 -1.08
N PHE A 155 -12.49 -6.95 -0.21
CA PHE A 155 -12.69 -7.65 1.05
C PHE A 155 -13.75 -7.00 1.92
N LEU A 156 -13.75 -5.68 2.10
CA LEU A 156 -14.76 -5.02 2.95
C LEU A 156 -16.19 -5.14 2.39
N LYS A 157 -16.38 -5.14 1.06
CA LYS A 157 -17.69 -5.30 0.43
C LYS A 157 -18.31 -6.67 0.69
N ASP A 158 -17.52 -7.75 0.58
CA ASP A 158 -18.01 -9.12 0.73
C ASP A 158 -18.46 -9.44 2.16
N TYR A 159 -17.95 -8.71 3.16
CA TYR A 159 -18.35 -8.88 4.57
C TYR A 159 -19.47 -7.92 5.01
N GLY A 160 -19.63 -6.76 4.38
CA GLY A 160 -20.73 -5.83 4.66
C GLY A 160 -22.10 -6.30 4.16
N GLN A 161 -22.16 -7.37 3.37
CA GLN A 161 -23.40 -7.99 2.85
C GLN A 161 -23.90 -9.15 3.74
N ASN A 162 -23.17 -9.51 4.80
CA ASN A 162 -23.48 -10.65 5.68
C ASN A 162 -23.79 -10.22 7.13
N VAL A 163 -24.29 -8.99 7.34
CA VAL A 163 -24.78 -8.49 8.63
C VAL A 163 -26.24 -8.08 8.51
#